data_AF-A0A7X7NZT2-F1
#
_entry.id   AF-A0A7X7NZT2-F1
#
_cell.length_a   1.000
_cell.length_b   1.000
_cell.length_c   1.000
_cell.angle_alpha   90.00
_cell.angle_beta   90.00
_cell.angle_gamma   90.00
#
_symmetry.space_group_name_H-M   'P 1'
#
loop_
_entity.id
_entity.type
_entity.pdbx_description
1 polymer ?
#
loop_
_entity_poly.entity_id
_entity_poly.type
_entity_poly.pdbx_seq_one_letter_code
_entity_poly.pdbx_strand_id
1 'polypeptide(L)'
;MINRKKKLIYDSSGMTIVELLIALVLVLIVAGLSQVFYSYTVNSYDSIAKQANLQQSVRLALTFIESRIKFANQLEIVSTSPDPEELESRGEATQAIYLDENGVLKVYKEGGTQDFIGVLGENISLSLAFTKASGNVGGKLLAIEITGTDDEKSFSMDSEIYLANLGASGITGDNGAAIIFFLPEVSI
;
A
#
# COMPACT_ATOMS: atom_id res chain seq x y z
N MET A 1 67.73 -20.64 -44.20
CA MET A 1 66.27 -20.83 -44.26
C MET A 1 65.86 -21.68 -43.04
N ILE A 2 65.29 -21.07 -42.01
CA ILE A 2 64.95 -21.74 -40.74
C ILE A 2 63.52 -22.27 -40.85
N ASN A 3 63.35 -23.59 -40.86
CA ASN A 3 62.04 -24.21 -40.87
C ASN A 3 61.75 -24.80 -39.47
N ARG A 4 61.26 -23.95 -38.55
CA ARG A 4 60.74 -24.41 -37.24
C ARG A 4 59.37 -25.03 -37.46
N LYS A 5 59.31 -26.36 -37.62
CA LYS A 5 58.05 -27.09 -37.45
C LYS A 5 57.63 -26.96 -35.99
N LYS A 6 56.58 -26.17 -35.74
CA LYS A 6 55.85 -26.15 -34.47
C LYS A 6 55.31 -27.56 -34.23
N LYS A 7 55.91 -28.29 -33.31
CA LYS A 7 55.32 -29.50 -32.74
C LYS A 7 54.26 -29.04 -31.75
N LEU A 8 53.04 -28.83 -32.24
CA LEU A 8 51.85 -28.82 -31.38
C LEU A 8 51.74 -30.24 -30.81
N ILE A 9 52.21 -30.42 -29.59
CA ILE A 9 52.00 -31.64 -28.83
C ILE A 9 50.51 -31.65 -28.53
N TYR A 10 49.73 -32.41 -29.31
CA TYR A 10 48.42 -32.86 -28.88
C TYR A 10 48.69 -33.93 -27.83
N ASP A 11 48.69 -33.53 -26.56
CA ASP A 11 48.87 -34.44 -25.44
C ASP A 11 47.56 -35.23 -25.29
N SER A 12 47.55 -36.47 -25.78
CA SER A 12 46.42 -37.38 -25.72
C SER A 12 46.39 -38.11 -24.38
N SER A 13 46.32 -37.35 -23.29
CA SER A 13 46.05 -37.88 -21.96
C SER A 13 44.55 -38.15 -21.85
N GLY A 14 44.15 -39.43 -21.80
CA GLY A 14 42.74 -39.82 -21.65
C GLY A 14 42.18 -39.35 -20.29
N MET A 15 40.90 -38.96 -20.26
CA MET A 15 40.23 -38.57 -19.02
C MET A 15 40.19 -39.77 -18.05
N THR A 16 40.71 -39.60 -16.84
CA THR A 16 40.67 -40.64 -15.83
C THR A 16 39.27 -40.77 -15.24
N ILE A 17 38.88 -41.98 -14.81
CA ILE A 17 37.58 -42.21 -14.14
C ILE A 17 37.45 -41.34 -12.88
N VAL A 18 38.55 -41.09 -12.19
CA VAL A 18 38.59 -40.26 -10.98
C VAL A 18 38.29 -38.79 -11.31
N GLU A 19 38.86 -38.24 -12.39
CA GLU A 19 38.54 -36.88 -12.84
C GLU A 19 37.07 -36.73 -13.22
N LEU A 20 36.49 -37.73 -13.90
CA LEU A 20 35.07 -37.73 -14.24
C LEU A 20 34.19 -37.74 -12.98
N LEU A 21 34.54 -38.55 -11.98
CA LEU A 21 33.82 -38.61 -10.71
C LEU A 21 33.91 -37.30 -9.93
N ILE A 22 35.10 -36.70 -9.85
CA ILE A 22 35.30 -35.41 -9.18
C ILE A 22 34.49 -34.32 -9.90
N ALA A 23 34.55 -34.26 -11.24
CA ALA A 23 33.78 -33.32 -12.02
C ALA A 23 32.27 -33.48 -11.80
N LEU A 24 31.77 -34.71 -11.76
CA LEU A 24 30.37 -35.01 -11.53
C LEU A 24 29.91 -34.59 -10.12
N VAL A 25 30.73 -34.86 -9.10
CA VAL A 25 30.47 -34.41 -7.72
C VAL A 25 30.41 -32.89 -7.66
N LEU A 26 31.34 -32.19 -8.30
CA LEU A 26 31.34 -30.72 -8.33
C LEU A 26 30.10 -30.16 -9.03
N VAL A 27 29.67 -30.76 -10.14
CA VAL A 27 28.44 -30.36 -10.84
C VAL A 27 27.22 -30.55 -9.94
N LEU A 28 27.11 -31.67 -9.23
CA LEU A 28 25.98 -31.92 -8.32
C LEU A 28 25.96 -30.92 -7.15
N ILE A 29 27.12 -30.59 -6.58
CA ILE A 29 27.22 -29.57 -5.53
C ILE A 29 26.76 -28.22 -6.05
N VAL A 30 27.26 -27.80 -7.21
CA VAL A 30 26.88 -26.51 -7.82
C VAL A 30 25.39 -26.48 -8.13
N ALA A 31 24.84 -27.55 -8.74
CA ALA A 31 23.41 -27.63 -9.05
C ALA A 31 22.55 -27.57 -7.78
N GLY A 32 22.94 -28.27 -6.71
CA GLY A 32 22.26 -28.23 -5.42
C GLY A 32 22.25 -26.82 -4.82
N LEU A 33 23.40 -26.15 -4.81
CA LEU A 33 23.51 -24.77 -4.32
C LEU A 33 22.69 -23.79 -5.17
N SER A 34 22.71 -23.94 -6.50
CA SER A 34 21.89 -23.12 -7.40
C SER A 34 20.40 -23.27 -7.12
N GLN A 35 19.92 -24.48 -6.84
CA GLN A 35 18.51 -24.72 -6.52
C GLN A 35 18.09 -24.08 -5.19
N VAL A 36 18.93 -24.18 -4.16
CA VAL A 36 18.68 -23.52 -2.87
C VAL A 36 18.63 -22.01 -3.04
N PHE A 37 19.60 -21.44 -3.75
CA PHE A 37 19.66 -20.00 -4.02
C PHE A 37 18.45 -19.52 -4.82
N TYR A 38 18.05 -20.25 -5.86
CA TYR A 38 16.88 -19.94 -6.67
C TYR A 38 15.60 -19.93 -5.82
N SER A 39 15.38 -20.99 -5.02
CA SER A 39 14.18 -21.11 -4.19
C SER A 39 14.10 -20.00 -3.14
N TYR A 40 15.22 -19.69 -2.48
CA TYR A 40 15.30 -18.58 -1.53
C TYR A 40 14.99 -17.23 -2.20
N THR A 41 15.55 -17.01 -3.39
CA THR A 41 15.39 -15.77 -4.13
C THR A 41 13.93 -15.56 -4.52
N VAL A 42 13.28 -16.55 -5.13
CA VAL A 42 11.88 -16.46 -5.56
C VAL A 42 10.94 -16.21 -4.37
N ASN A 43 11.09 -16.97 -3.28
CA ASN A 43 10.24 -16.82 -2.10
C ASN A 43 10.45 -15.47 -1.41
N SER A 44 11.69 -14.99 -1.35
CA SER A 44 12.02 -13.69 -0.78
C SER A 44 11.42 -12.56 -1.62
N TYR A 45 11.52 -12.63 -2.95
CA TYR A 45 10.93 -11.64 -3.86
C TYR A 45 9.42 -11.54 -3.70
N ASP A 46 8.69 -12.67 -3.64
CA ASP A 46 7.23 -12.65 -3.47
C ASP A 46 6.82 -11.99 -2.14
N SER A 47 7.50 -12.36 -1.05
CA SER A 47 7.25 -11.82 0.28
C SER A 47 7.52 -10.30 0.36
N ILE A 48 8.61 -9.84 -0.26
CA ILE A 48 8.98 -8.42 -0.33
C ILE A 48 8.00 -7.65 -1.22
N ALA A 49 7.62 -8.20 -2.37
CA ALA A 49 6.69 -7.56 -3.30
C ALA A 49 5.31 -7.37 -2.64
N LYS A 50 4.78 -8.39 -1.97
CA LYS A 50 3.52 -8.30 -1.21
C LYS A 50 3.57 -7.21 -0.14
N GLN A 51 4.66 -7.16 0.63
CA GLN A 51 4.82 -6.14 1.67
C GLN A 51 4.95 -4.73 1.08
N ALA A 52 5.69 -4.55 -0.02
CA ALA A 52 5.81 -3.27 -0.69
C ALA A 52 4.47 -2.79 -1.25
N ASN A 53 3.70 -3.69 -1.86
CA ASN A 53 2.35 -3.40 -2.35
C ASN A 53 1.44 -2.96 -1.20
N LEU A 54 1.42 -3.69 -0.08
CA LEU A 54 0.63 -3.33 1.10
C LEU A 54 0.96 -1.92 1.61
N GLN A 55 2.25 -1.60 1.74
CA GLN A 55 2.69 -0.27 2.19
C GLN A 55 2.31 0.83 1.19
N GLN A 56 2.45 0.57 -0.11
CA GLN A 56 2.08 1.52 -1.16
C GLN A 56 0.57 1.78 -1.16
N SER A 57 -0.24 0.73 -1.02
CA SER A 57 -1.70 0.79 -0.93
C SER A 57 -2.17 1.66 0.25
N VAL A 58 -1.64 1.39 1.45
CA VAL A 58 -1.94 2.18 2.66
C VAL A 58 -1.53 3.64 2.49
N ARG A 59 -0.32 3.90 1.97
CA ARG A 59 0.18 5.25 1.73
C ARG A 59 -0.64 6.02 0.70
N LEU A 60 -1.06 5.36 -0.38
CA LEU A 60 -1.87 5.96 -1.43
C LEU A 60 -3.26 6.34 -0.90
N ALA A 61 -3.89 5.45 -0.13
CA ALA A 61 -5.16 5.73 0.53
C ALA A 61 -5.04 6.90 1.52
N LEU A 62 -4.02 6.92 2.37
CA LEU A 62 -3.79 8.04 3.31
C LEU A 62 -3.58 9.37 2.57
N THR A 63 -2.70 9.39 1.58
CA THR A 63 -2.40 10.59 0.78
C THR A 63 -3.66 11.08 0.05
N PHE A 64 -4.48 10.15 -0.46
CA PHE A 64 -5.75 10.48 -1.08
C PHE A 64 -6.70 11.15 -0.09
N ILE A 65 -6.91 10.55 1.08
CA ILE A 65 -7.77 11.10 2.15
C ILE A 65 -7.30 12.50 2.53
N GLU A 66 -6.02 12.67 2.87
CA GLU A 66 -5.42 13.96 3.23
C GLU A 66 -5.63 15.02 2.15
N SER A 67 -5.35 14.67 0.89
CA SER A 67 -5.50 15.60 -0.24
C SER A 67 -6.93 16.09 -0.41
N ARG A 68 -7.92 15.25 -0.05
CA ARG A 68 -9.33 15.56 -0.21
C ARG A 68 -9.85 16.42 0.93
N ILE A 69 -9.47 16.11 2.16
CA ILE A 69 -9.99 16.82 3.34
C ILE A 69 -9.26 18.12 3.64
N LYS A 70 -8.03 18.32 3.11
CA LYS A 70 -7.22 19.52 3.36
C LYS A 70 -7.96 20.82 3.06
N PHE A 71 -8.88 20.80 2.11
CA PHE A 71 -9.67 21.97 1.69
C PHE A 71 -11.10 21.97 2.23
N ALA A 72 -11.44 21.07 3.15
CA ALA A 72 -12.76 21.00 3.76
C ALA A 72 -13.03 22.24 4.64
N ASN A 73 -14.26 22.75 4.55
CA ASN A 73 -14.74 23.84 5.39
C ASN A 73 -15.50 23.34 6.62
N GLN A 74 -16.02 22.12 6.53
CA GLN A 74 -16.67 21.40 7.63
C GLN A 74 -16.24 19.94 7.55
N LEU A 75 -16.01 19.32 8.71
CA LEU A 75 -15.67 17.91 8.82
C LEU A 75 -16.34 17.32 10.07
N GLU A 76 -17.05 16.23 9.88
CA GLU A 76 -17.73 15.45 10.89
C GLU A 76 -17.16 14.03 10.90
N ILE A 77 -16.74 13.55 12.07
CA ILE A 77 -16.33 12.17 12.30
C ILE A 77 -17.57 11.38 12.71
N VAL A 78 -17.86 10.31 11.96
CA VAL A 78 -18.97 9.40 12.22
C VAL A 78 -18.47 7.98 12.48
N SER A 79 -19.13 7.29 13.41
CA SER A 79 -18.69 5.97 13.87
C SER A 79 -18.97 4.85 12.87
N THR A 80 -19.96 5.02 12.01
CA THR A 80 -20.43 4.02 11.04
C THR A 80 -20.40 4.58 9.62
N SER A 81 -20.37 3.69 8.63
CA SER A 81 -20.58 4.06 7.23
C SER A 81 -21.91 4.84 7.11
N PRO A 82 -21.89 6.06 6.56
CA PRO A 82 -23.12 6.81 6.31
C PRO A 82 -23.93 6.17 5.17
N ASP A 83 -25.25 6.29 5.26
CA ASP A 83 -26.17 5.87 4.18
C ASP A 83 -26.07 6.88 3.01
N PRO A 84 -25.94 6.44 1.74
CA PRO A 84 -26.03 7.32 0.59
C PRO A 84 -27.24 8.25 0.58
N GLU A 85 -28.42 7.78 1.03
CA GLU A 85 -29.63 8.64 1.09
C GLU A 85 -29.47 9.77 2.13
N GLU A 86 -28.78 9.50 3.24
CA GLU A 86 -28.45 10.54 4.23
C GLU A 86 -27.53 11.59 3.62
N LEU A 87 -26.53 11.17 2.85
CA LEU A 87 -25.57 12.07 2.21
C LEU A 87 -26.21 12.92 1.12
N GLU A 88 -27.12 12.36 0.33
CA GLU A 88 -27.89 13.10 -0.68
C GLU A 88 -28.74 14.21 -0.03
N SER A 89 -29.36 13.92 1.12
CA SER A 89 -30.19 14.88 1.86
C SER A 89 -29.40 16.09 2.39
N ARG A 90 -28.07 15.96 2.54
CA ARG A 90 -27.16 17.01 3.04
C ARG A 90 -26.73 18.01 1.96
N GLY A 91 -27.00 17.72 0.68
CA GLY A 91 -26.76 18.62 -0.46
C GLY A 91 -25.52 18.28 -1.29
N GLU A 92 -25.42 18.89 -2.49
CA GLU A 92 -24.48 18.54 -3.57
C GLU A 92 -22.99 18.70 -3.20
N ALA A 93 -22.66 19.62 -2.30
CA ALA A 93 -21.29 19.85 -1.81
C ALA A 93 -20.82 18.82 -0.75
N THR A 94 -21.70 17.92 -0.32
CA THR A 94 -21.40 16.90 0.70
C THR A 94 -20.57 15.78 0.10
N GLN A 95 -19.49 15.43 0.79
CA GLN A 95 -18.67 14.29 0.45
C GLN A 95 -18.43 13.43 1.69
N ALA A 96 -18.22 12.14 1.47
CA ALA A 96 -17.90 11.22 2.55
C ALA A 96 -16.79 10.27 2.13
N ILE A 97 -15.97 9.90 3.11
CA ILE A 97 -14.98 8.83 2.98
C ILE A 97 -15.27 7.82 4.09
N TYR A 98 -15.48 6.57 3.70
CA TYR A 98 -15.81 5.47 4.60
C TYR A 98 -15.34 4.14 4.02
N LEU A 99 -15.29 3.11 4.86
CA LEU A 99 -15.09 1.73 4.41
C LEU A 99 -16.45 1.05 4.27
N ASP A 100 -16.63 0.24 3.22
CA ASP A 100 -17.76 -0.67 3.14
C ASP A 100 -17.56 -1.91 4.04
N GLU A 101 -18.57 -2.77 4.10
CA GLU A 101 -18.53 -4.01 4.90
C GLU A 101 -17.41 -4.98 4.49
N ASN A 102 -16.86 -4.83 3.28
CA ASN A 102 -15.77 -5.63 2.75
C ASN A 102 -14.39 -4.96 2.95
N GLY A 103 -14.32 -3.82 3.64
CA GLY A 103 -13.08 -3.08 3.85
C GLY A 103 -12.59 -2.33 2.61
N VAL A 104 -13.46 -2.08 1.64
CA VAL A 104 -13.17 -1.26 0.45
C VAL A 104 -13.41 0.20 0.79
N LEU A 105 -12.41 1.04 0.53
CA LEU A 105 -12.54 2.48 0.69
C LEU A 105 -13.52 3.03 -0.36
N LYS A 106 -14.59 3.67 0.12
CA LYS A 106 -15.62 4.32 -0.68
C LYS A 106 -15.50 5.83 -0.53
N VAL A 107 -15.76 6.52 -1.63
CA VAL A 107 -15.77 7.98 -1.71
C VAL A 107 -17.11 8.40 -2.28
N TYR A 108 -17.92 9.06 -1.46
CA TYR A 108 -19.15 9.68 -1.92
C TYR A 108 -18.86 11.10 -2.43
N LYS A 109 -19.39 11.42 -3.61
CA LYS A 109 -19.39 12.76 -4.19
C LYS A 109 -20.68 12.99 -5.00
N GLU A 110 -20.89 14.22 -5.43
CA GLU A 110 -21.96 14.57 -6.37
C GLU A 110 -21.96 13.61 -7.58
N GLY A 111 -23.07 12.88 -7.76
CA GLY A 111 -23.20 11.82 -8.76
C GLY A 111 -22.99 10.38 -8.25
N GLY A 112 -22.78 10.18 -6.95
CA GLY A 112 -22.86 8.89 -6.28
C GLY A 112 -21.57 8.39 -5.62
N THR A 113 -21.66 7.21 -5.02
CA THR A 113 -20.52 6.52 -4.39
C THR A 113 -19.58 5.94 -5.44
N GLN A 114 -18.29 6.24 -5.32
CA GLN A 114 -17.24 5.63 -6.12
C GLN A 114 -16.32 4.81 -5.23
N ASP A 115 -15.97 3.64 -5.73
CA ASP A 115 -14.98 2.82 -5.09
C ASP A 115 -13.61 3.46 -5.31
N PHE A 116 -12.82 3.54 -4.25
CA PHE A 116 -11.39 3.76 -4.35
C PHE A 116 -10.73 2.45 -4.85
N ILE A 117 -11.10 2.04 -6.05
CA ILE A 117 -10.52 0.87 -6.72
C ILE A 117 -9.54 1.38 -7.76
N GLY A 118 -8.28 1.27 -7.36
CA GLY A 118 -7.12 1.44 -8.21
C GLY A 118 -5.89 1.25 -7.35
N VAL A 119 -5.37 0.02 -7.27
CA VAL A 119 -4.12 -0.34 -6.57
C VAL A 119 -4.27 -0.70 -5.08
N LEU A 120 -5.32 -1.42 -4.68
CA LEU A 120 -5.18 -2.36 -3.56
C LEU A 120 -4.94 -3.72 -4.21
N GLY A 121 -3.82 -4.38 -3.89
CA GLY A 121 -3.55 -5.73 -4.38
C GLY A 121 -4.73 -6.66 -4.10
N GLU A 122 -4.92 -7.69 -4.93
CA GLU A 122 -5.91 -8.74 -4.64
C GLU A 122 -5.71 -9.23 -3.19
N ASN A 123 -6.79 -9.27 -2.41
CA ASN A 123 -6.85 -9.69 -1.00
C ASN A 123 -6.34 -8.71 0.09
N ILE A 124 -6.20 -7.41 -0.21
CA ILE A 124 -5.90 -6.42 0.84
C ILE A 124 -7.20 -5.81 1.39
N SER A 125 -7.46 -5.98 2.70
CA SER A 125 -8.51 -5.24 3.42
C SER A 125 -7.94 -4.02 4.13
N LEU A 126 -8.71 -2.93 4.19
CA LEU A 126 -8.34 -1.72 4.92
C LEU A 126 -9.19 -1.55 6.19
N SER A 127 -8.58 -0.93 7.19
CA SER A 127 -9.24 -0.38 8.38
C SER A 127 -8.85 1.08 8.53
N LEU A 128 -9.81 1.93 8.90
CA LEU A 128 -9.65 3.37 9.07
C LEU A 128 -10.15 3.78 10.45
N ALA A 129 -9.37 4.62 11.12
CA ALA A 129 -9.77 5.30 12.33
C ALA A 129 -9.44 6.79 12.23
N PHE A 130 -10.44 7.61 12.48
CA PHE A 130 -10.36 9.06 12.54
C PHE A 130 -10.55 9.47 13.99
N THR A 131 -9.63 10.28 14.49
CA THR A 131 -9.64 10.77 15.88
C THR A 131 -9.39 12.27 15.88
N LYS A 132 -10.23 13.03 16.58
CA LYS A 132 -9.96 14.44 16.84
C LYS A 132 -8.83 14.53 17.88
N ALA A 133 -7.70 15.10 17.49
CA ALA A 133 -6.51 15.14 18.35
C ALA A 133 -6.75 16.00 19.62
N SER A 134 -6.34 15.47 20.78
CA SER A 134 -6.44 16.14 22.08
C SER A 134 -5.49 17.34 22.20
N GLY A 135 -5.89 18.38 22.93
CA GLY A 135 -5.05 19.57 23.17
C GLY A 135 -5.08 20.62 22.05
N ASN A 136 -5.98 20.46 21.10
CA ASN A 136 -6.06 21.28 19.91
C ASN A 136 -6.89 22.55 20.10
N VAL A 137 -6.22 23.71 20.04
CA VAL A 137 -6.87 25.03 20.13
C VAL A 137 -7.71 25.25 18.87
N GLY A 138 -9.03 25.11 19.00
CA GLY A 138 -10.00 25.29 17.90
C GLY A 138 -10.40 24.00 17.17
N GLY A 139 -9.94 22.82 17.63
CA GLY A 139 -10.47 21.54 17.17
C GLY A 139 -10.25 21.22 15.68
N LYS A 140 -9.17 21.70 15.07
CA LYS A 140 -8.87 21.57 13.62
C LYS A 140 -7.79 20.55 13.23
N LEU A 141 -7.46 19.60 14.08
CA LEU A 141 -6.33 18.66 13.96
C LEU A 141 -6.96 17.29 14.01
N LEU A 142 -6.86 16.59 12.89
CA LEU A 142 -7.40 15.26 12.71
C LEU A 142 -6.24 14.28 12.71
N ALA A 143 -6.29 13.30 13.60
CA ALA A 143 -5.46 12.11 13.53
C ALA A 143 -6.17 11.06 12.67
N ILE A 144 -5.43 10.45 11.75
CA ILE A 144 -5.88 9.43 10.83
C ILE A 144 -4.96 8.23 11.03
N GLU A 145 -5.53 7.09 11.37
CA GLU A 145 -4.86 5.81 11.37
C GLU A 145 -5.45 4.95 10.25
N ILE A 146 -4.58 4.42 9.39
CA ILE A 146 -4.97 3.48 8.34
C ILE A 146 -4.15 2.20 8.47
N THR A 147 -4.85 1.07 8.56
CA THR A 147 -4.22 -0.25 8.57
C THR A 147 -4.64 -1.04 7.34
N GLY A 148 -3.66 -1.52 6.58
CA GLY A 148 -3.88 -2.53 5.55
C GLY A 148 -3.53 -3.91 6.08
N THR A 149 -4.35 -4.90 5.77
CA THR A 149 -4.14 -6.31 6.13
C THR A 149 -4.26 -7.19 4.89
N ASP A 150 -3.24 -8.02 4.69
CA ASP A 150 -3.19 -9.17 3.80
C ASP A 150 -3.16 -10.45 4.68
N ASP A 151 -3.47 -11.63 4.14
CA ASP A 151 -3.76 -12.87 4.90
C ASP A 151 -2.76 -13.21 6.02
N GLU A 152 -1.49 -12.80 5.88
CA GLU A 152 -0.41 -13.06 6.84
C GLU A 152 0.27 -11.80 7.40
N LYS A 153 -0.05 -10.60 6.88
CA LYS A 153 0.72 -9.37 7.16
C LYS A 153 -0.20 -8.17 7.32
N SER A 154 0.12 -7.32 8.30
CA SER A 154 -0.49 -6.01 8.46
C SER A 154 0.54 -4.89 8.35
N PHE A 155 0.08 -3.71 7.96
CA PHE A 155 0.85 -2.49 7.95
C PHE A 155 -0.04 -1.31 8.31
N SER A 156 0.35 -0.53 9.32
CA SER A 156 -0.36 0.68 9.75
C SER A 156 0.45 1.94 9.46
N MET A 157 -0.23 3.02 9.13
CA MET A 157 0.31 4.37 9.08
C MET A 157 -0.62 5.34 9.80
N ASP A 158 0.00 6.22 10.58
CA ASP A 158 -0.66 7.32 11.26
C ASP A 158 -0.27 8.66 10.61
N SER A 159 -1.20 9.61 10.62
CA SER A 159 -0.95 10.99 10.22
C SER A 159 -1.79 11.95 11.04
N GLU A 160 -1.24 13.14 11.28
CA GLU A 160 -1.96 14.25 11.87
C GLU A 160 -2.00 15.42 10.88
N ILE A 161 -3.22 15.86 10.53
CA ILE A 161 -3.43 16.94 9.57
C ILE A 161 -4.17 18.11 10.20
N TYR A 162 -3.60 19.31 10.04
CA TYR A 162 -4.24 20.56 10.43
C TYR A 162 -5.14 21.09 9.29
N LEU A 163 -6.44 21.18 9.56
CA LEU A 163 -7.48 21.56 8.63
C LEU A 163 -7.77 23.07 8.75
N ALA A 164 -6.93 23.86 8.09
CA ALA A 164 -6.92 25.32 8.24
C ALA A 164 -8.26 26.00 7.88
N ASN A 165 -8.99 25.44 6.91
CA ASN A 165 -10.21 26.02 6.35
C ASN A 165 -11.48 25.75 7.17
N LEU A 166 -11.40 24.93 8.22
CA LEU A 166 -12.56 24.66 9.05
C LEU A 166 -13.09 25.92 9.73
N GLY A 167 -14.42 26.02 9.85
CA GLY A 167 -15.08 27.07 10.61
C GLY A 167 -14.73 27.09 12.10
N ALA A 168 -15.34 28.01 12.85
CA ALA A 168 -15.08 28.17 14.29
C ALA A 168 -15.45 26.93 15.13
N SER A 169 -16.36 26.10 14.64
CA SER A 169 -16.77 24.84 15.28
C SER A 169 -15.72 23.72 15.17
N GLY A 170 -14.73 23.86 14.29
CA GLY A 170 -13.70 22.83 14.07
C GLY A 170 -14.30 21.51 13.54
N ILE A 171 -13.66 20.40 13.94
CA ILE A 171 -14.10 19.04 13.67
C ILE A 171 -15.22 18.67 14.65
N THR A 172 -16.36 18.19 14.12
CA THR A 172 -17.44 17.61 14.92
C THR A 172 -17.26 16.10 15.06
N GLY A 173 -17.68 15.54 16.20
CA GLY A 173 -17.34 14.17 16.58
C GLY A 173 -15.96 14.05 17.26
N ASP A 174 -15.71 12.89 17.87
CA ASP A 174 -14.46 12.60 18.57
C ASP A 174 -13.68 11.48 17.87
N ASN A 175 -14.32 10.32 17.66
CA ASN A 175 -13.69 9.15 17.06
C ASN A 175 -14.67 8.40 16.14
N GLY A 176 -14.17 7.81 15.06
CA GLY A 176 -14.99 7.04 14.13
C GLY A 176 -14.22 6.42 12.97
N ALA A 177 -14.91 5.63 12.15
CA ALA A 177 -14.34 4.93 11.00
C ALA A 177 -14.65 5.63 9.65
N ALA A 178 -15.44 6.71 9.70
CA ALA A 178 -15.86 7.44 8.53
C ALA A 178 -15.88 8.94 8.80
N ILE A 179 -15.76 9.71 7.72
CA ILE A 179 -15.81 11.18 7.77
C ILE A 179 -16.76 11.71 6.71
N ILE A 180 -17.52 12.73 7.09
CA ILE A 180 -18.36 13.52 6.19
C ILE A 180 -17.77 14.92 6.17
N PHE A 181 -17.56 15.48 4.98
CA PHE A 181 -16.93 16.78 4.83
C PHE A 181 -17.54 17.56 3.68
N PHE A 182 -17.43 18.88 3.78
CA PHE A 182 -17.98 19.82 2.81
C PHE A 182 -16.84 20.60 2.14
N LEU A 183 -16.81 20.58 0.81
CA LEU A 183 -15.92 21.43 0.04
C LEU A 183 -16.68 22.70 -0.37
N PRO A 184 -16.06 23.89 -0.27
CA PRO A 184 -16.67 25.09 -0.84
C PRO A 184 -16.79 24.95 -2.36
N GLU A 185 -17.94 25.33 -2.92
CA GLU A 185 -18.05 25.54 -4.36
C GLU A 185 -17.03 26.62 -4.77
N VAL A 186 -16.14 26.26 -5.68
CA VAL A 186 -15.29 27.25 -6.33
C VAL A 186 -16.18 27.98 -7.32
N SER A 187 -16.71 29.14 -6.93
CA SER A 187 -17.29 30.08 -7.90
C SER A 187 -16.16 30.51 -8.84
N ILE A 188 -16.15 29.97 -10.06
CA ILE A 188 -15.25 30.37 -11.14
C ILE A 188 -15.81 31.62 -11.81
#